data_AF-A0A1Y3V9U1-F1
#
_entry.id   AF-A0A1Y3V9U1-F1
#
_cell.length_a   1.000
_cell.length_b   1.000
_cell.length_c   1.000
_cell.angle_alpha   90.00
_cell.angle_beta   90.00
_cell.angle_gamma   90.00
#
_symmetry.space_group_name_H-M   'P 1'
#
loop_
_entity.id
_entity.type
_entity.pdbx_description
1 polymer ?
#
loop_
_entity_poly.entity_id
_entity_poly.type
_entity_poly.pdbx_seq_one_letter_code
_entity_poly.pdbx_strand_id
1 'polypeptide(L)'
;MKRLLFFMLTAWSLLAAGDALAARPVVGFLTNGEGSRIDWEARLPEYDVTEAGEGQFLLSQQHWDLDRRLLDRRPDGCILHAGLPEILLGQPLPRILEAFRSVCMRLDTTGIRPVLLLTTPVSAAHPAVNARIRQLNDTLRSWAAGQGIDWLDPTDRLCEKGTLAPAYTSDGMMLNAAGQEILVVEVRDFLRTMYGDGARPPATACTALADGVVRRILAASPREVRIVLLGDSLTANGGDWNPRLGRHDVRNAGQGGFLTGQMRWLLDTCVLAARPAICFVLGGINDLFNDIPPERILANQQRIVTRLREAGIKPVVQSVLLVHGNAALNARIRSLNTDLAAWCAEQGIDWLDLNRGLTDDNGLKARYTTDGTHLTEEGYGIWSGVLRQYLATQKPGATKSRR
;
A
#
# COMPACT_ATOMS: atom_id res chain seq x y z
N MET A 1 -41.49 -40.63 -32.78
CA MET A 1 -41.66 -40.78 -31.31
C MET A 1 -40.40 -41.33 -30.62
N LYS A 2 -39.22 -40.72 -30.81
CA LYS A 2 -37.97 -41.04 -30.08
C LYS A 2 -37.21 -39.77 -29.68
N ARG A 3 -37.93 -38.71 -29.30
CA ARG A 3 -37.34 -37.44 -28.84
C ARG A 3 -37.99 -36.85 -27.57
N LEU A 4 -38.90 -37.57 -26.91
CA LEU A 4 -39.62 -37.05 -25.74
C LEU A 4 -39.23 -37.70 -24.40
N LEU A 5 -38.36 -38.71 -24.39
CA LEU A 5 -37.98 -39.41 -23.14
C LEU A 5 -36.57 -39.10 -22.61
N PHE A 6 -35.81 -38.21 -23.28
CA PHE A 6 -34.48 -37.82 -22.81
C PHE A 6 -34.48 -36.51 -21.99
N PHE A 7 -35.62 -35.84 -21.87
CA PHE A 7 -35.74 -34.56 -21.14
C PHE A 7 -36.32 -34.69 -19.72
N MET A 8 -36.65 -35.91 -19.27
CA MET A 8 -37.25 -36.13 -17.93
C MET A 8 -36.28 -36.78 -16.93
N LEU A 9 -35.05 -37.13 -17.32
CA LEU A 9 -34.04 -37.74 -16.44
C LEU A 9 -32.84 -36.84 -16.12
N THR A 10 -32.78 -35.63 -16.66
CA THR A 10 -31.79 -34.60 -16.28
C THR A 10 -32.38 -33.47 -15.44
N ALA A 11 -33.69 -33.52 -15.17
CA ALA A 11 -34.38 -32.51 -14.35
C ALA A 11 -34.45 -32.88 -12.85
N TRP A 12 -34.01 -34.08 -12.45
CA TRP A 12 -34.07 -34.55 -11.04
C TRP A 12 -32.70 -34.80 -10.40
N SER A 13 -31.61 -34.59 -11.13
CA SER A 13 -30.24 -34.58 -10.59
C SER A 13 -29.66 -33.17 -10.43
N LEU A 14 -30.46 -32.13 -10.64
CA LEU A 14 -30.10 -30.72 -10.43
C LEU A 14 -30.95 -30.03 -9.34
N LEU A 15 -31.76 -30.79 -8.59
CA LEU A 15 -32.60 -30.28 -7.50
C LEU A 15 -32.31 -30.92 -6.13
N ALA A 16 -31.18 -31.63 -6.00
CA ALA A 16 -30.73 -32.22 -4.74
C ALA A 16 -29.21 -32.12 -4.56
N ALA A 17 -28.69 -30.89 -4.61
CA ALA A 17 -27.46 -30.46 -3.95
C ALA A 17 -27.44 -28.93 -3.88
N GLY A 18 -28.59 -28.35 -3.52
CA GLY A 18 -28.74 -26.94 -3.23
C GLY A 18 -28.56 -26.68 -1.74
N ASP A 19 -27.44 -27.13 -1.18
CA ASP A 19 -26.95 -26.49 0.05
C ASP A 19 -26.30 -25.20 -0.40
N ALA A 20 -27.07 -24.11 -0.32
CA ALA A 20 -26.49 -22.78 -0.38
C ALA A 20 -25.45 -22.70 0.74
N LEU A 21 -24.16 -22.75 0.40
CA LEU A 21 -23.09 -22.41 1.34
C LEU A 21 -23.45 -21.03 1.93
N ALA A 22 -23.76 -21.00 3.23
CA ALA A 22 -23.93 -19.75 3.93
C ALA A 22 -22.65 -18.91 3.76
N ALA A 23 -22.78 -17.67 3.32
CA ALA A 23 -21.62 -16.78 3.17
C ALA A 23 -20.97 -16.54 4.54
N ARG A 24 -19.64 -16.62 4.58
CA ARG A 24 -18.83 -16.49 5.80
C ARG A 24 -18.74 -15.02 6.25
N PRO A 25 -18.69 -14.71 7.56
CA PRO A 25 -18.43 -13.35 8.04
C PRO A 25 -17.09 -12.84 7.52
N VAL A 26 -17.00 -11.55 7.20
CA VAL A 26 -15.76 -10.95 6.69
C VAL A 26 -14.96 -10.38 7.86
N VAL A 27 -13.73 -10.85 8.06
CA VAL A 27 -12.88 -10.45 9.19
C VAL A 27 -11.60 -9.81 8.69
N GLY A 28 -11.33 -8.62 9.18
CA GLY A 28 -10.14 -7.85 8.88
C GLY A 28 -8.96 -8.20 9.79
N PHE A 29 -7.75 -8.21 9.24
CA PHE A 29 -6.52 -8.31 10.02
C PHE A 29 -5.54 -7.20 9.64
N LEU A 30 -5.16 -6.39 10.63
CA LEU A 30 -4.06 -5.43 10.56
C LEU A 30 -3.01 -5.80 11.58
N THR A 31 -2.13 -6.69 11.17
CA THR A 31 -1.08 -7.23 12.05
C THR A 31 0.30 -6.88 11.53
N ASN A 32 1.25 -6.60 12.42
CA ASN A 32 2.68 -6.59 12.09
C ASN A 32 3.46 -7.55 12.99
N GLY A 33 4.78 -7.62 12.79
CA GLY A 33 5.66 -8.45 13.62
C GLY A 33 5.29 -9.94 13.56
N GLU A 34 4.88 -10.49 14.69
CA GLU A 34 4.51 -11.91 14.80
C GLU A 34 3.16 -12.23 14.15
N GLY A 35 2.17 -11.34 14.26
CA GLY A 35 0.85 -11.55 13.67
C GLY A 35 0.90 -11.61 12.14
N SER A 36 1.84 -10.90 11.50
CA SER A 36 2.07 -10.96 10.05
C SER A 36 2.80 -12.23 9.55
N ARG A 37 3.18 -13.14 10.46
CA ARG A 37 3.78 -14.44 10.09
C ARG A 37 2.77 -15.57 10.10
N ILE A 38 1.50 -15.27 10.33
CA ILE A 38 0.38 -16.22 10.33
C ILE A 38 -0.42 -15.97 9.06
N ASP A 39 -0.61 -16.99 8.25
CA ASP A 39 -1.52 -16.95 7.11
C ASP A 39 -2.96 -17.05 7.63
N TRP A 40 -3.56 -15.91 7.97
CA TRP A 40 -4.86 -15.92 8.66
C TRP A 40 -5.95 -16.53 7.78
N GLU A 41 -5.89 -16.34 6.46
CA GLU A 41 -6.84 -16.91 5.50
C GLU A 41 -6.81 -18.45 5.53
N ALA A 42 -5.63 -19.06 5.47
CA ALA A 42 -5.50 -20.52 5.54
C ALA A 42 -5.90 -21.09 6.91
N ARG A 43 -5.75 -20.28 7.97
CA ARG A 43 -5.87 -20.72 9.37
C ARG A 43 -7.25 -20.50 9.96
N LEU A 44 -8.07 -19.68 9.32
CA LEU A 44 -9.44 -19.36 9.70
C LEU A 44 -10.41 -19.63 8.55
N PRO A 45 -10.49 -20.87 8.02
CA PRO A 45 -11.30 -21.18 6.86
C PRO A 45 -12.81 -21.00 7.09
N GLU A 46 -13.26 -20.85 8.34
CA GLU A 46 -14.64 -20.53 8.67
C GLU A 46 -15.04 -19.05 8.41
N TYR A 47 -14.07 -18.16 8.15
CA TYR A 47 -14.27 -16.73 7.87
C TYR A 47 -13.80 -16.34 6.45
N ASP A 48 -14.30 -15.23 5.90
CA ASP A 48 -13.70 -14.56 4.73
C ASP A 48 -12.68 -13.54 5.25
N VAL A 49 -11.41 -13.93 5.24
CA VAL A 49 -10.34 -13.15 5.84
C VAL A 49 -9.84 -12.10 4.86
N THR A 50 -9.84 -10.84 5.30
CA THR A 50 -9.14 -9.74 4.62
C THR A 50 -7.87 -9.42 5.40
N GLU A 51 -6.76 -10.04 4.99
CA GLU A 51 -5.44 -9.77 5.56
C GLU A 51 -4.83 -8.52 4.93
N ALA A 52 -4.88 -7.42 5.67
CA ALA A 52 -4.39 -6.13 5.23
C ALA A 52 -3.02 -5.78 5.84
N GLY A 53 -2.65 -6.39 6.97
CA GLY A 53 -1.42 -6.09 7.70
C GLY A 53 -0.15 -6.34 6.89
N GLU A 54 0.67 -5.29 6.72
CA GLU A 54 2.02 -5.45 6.16
C GLU A 54 3.03 -5.66 7.30
N GLY A 55 3.73 -6.79 7.32
CA GLY A 55 4.63 -7.17 8.41
C GLY A 55 5.83 -6.26 8.59
N GLN A 56 6.23 -5.55 7.52
CA GLN A 56 7.31 -4.56 7.56
C GLN A 56 6.84 -3.17 8.00
N PHE A 57 5.54 -2.95 8.13
CA PHE A 57 4.97 -1.66 8.51
C PHE A 57 4.85 -1.54 10.02
N LEU A 58 5.26 -0.38 10.55
CA LEU A 58 4.80 0.07 11.85
C LEU A 58 3.30 0.37 11.78
N LEU A 59 2.61 0.32 12.92
CA LEU A 59 1.19 0.55 13.01
C LEU A 59 0.76 1.90 12.41
N SER A 60 1.55 2.95 12.60
CA SER A 60 1.28 4.28 12.03
C SER A 60 1.28 4.27 10.49
N GLN A 61 1.92 3.28 9.88
CA GLN A 61 1.99 3.12 8.43
C GLN A 61 0.84 2.25 7.90
N GLN A 62 0.10 1.56 8.77
CA GLN A 62 -1.05 0.73 8.38
C GLN A 62 -2.26 1.54 7.89
N HIS A 63 -2.22 2.88 7.94
CA HIS A 63 -3.20 3.74 7.26
C HIS A 63 -3.05 3.73 5.73
N TRP A 64 -1.88 3.34 5.24
CA TRP A 64 -1.53 3.42 3.84
C TRP A 64 -2.44 2.57 2.94
N ASP A 65 -3.26 3.16 2.07
CA ASP A 65 -4.21 2.40 1.24
C ASP A 65 -5.11 1.47 2.07
N LEU A 66 -5.37 1.86 3.33
CA LEU A 66 -6.18 1.05 4.24
C LEU A 66 -7.59 0.85 3.68
N ASP A 67 -8.11 1.85 2.99
CA ASP A 67 -9.38 1.79 2.27
C ASP A 67 -9.41 0.58 1.33
N ARG A 68 -8.44 0.45 0.42
CA ARG A 68 -8.42 -0.67 -0.52
C ARG A 68 -8.03 -2.01 0.12
N ARG A 69 -7.05 -1.99 1.03
CA ARG A 69 -6.54 -3.21 1.66
C ARG A 69 -7.53 -3.83 2.64
N LEU A 70 -8.38 -3.01 3.25
CA LEU A 70 -9.28 -3.43 4.31
C LEU A 70 -10.69 -2.83 4.19
N LEU A 71 -10.85 -1.50 4.16
CA LEU A 71 -12.17 -0.89 4.40
C LEU A 71 -13.17 -1.14 3.26
N ASP A 72 -12.70 -1.25 2.01
CA ASP A 72 -13.49 -1.56 0.80
C ASP A 72 -14.06 -2.97 0.85
N ARG A 73 -13.41 -3.88 1.57
CA ARG A 73 -13.90 -5.24 1.84
C ARG A 73 -15.00 -5.25 2.90
N ARG A 74 -15.18 -4.13 3.61
CA ARG A 74 -16.20 -3.90 4.66
C ARG A 74 -16.29 -5.05 5.66
N PRO A 75 -15.17 -5.43 6.32
CA PRO A 75 -15.23 -6.44 7.37
C PRO A 75 -16.12 -5.97 8.52
N ASP A 76 -16.82 -6.91 9.15
CA ASP A 76 -17.67 -6.63 10.30
C ASP A 76 -16.84 -6.24 11.55
N GLY A 77 -15.57 -6.67 11.58
CA GLY A 77 -14.59 -6.30 12.58
C GLY A 77 -13.16 -6.50 12.09
N CYS A 78 -12.20 -5.81 12.72
CA CYS A 78 -10.79 -5.91 12.37
C CYS A 78 -9.93 -6.16 13.61
N ILE A 79 -9.15 -7.25 13.60
CA ILE A 79 -8.12 -7.53 14.59
C ILE A 79 -6.90 -6.64 14.29
N LEU A 80 -6.48 -5.86 15.29
CA LEU A 80 -5.34 -4.97 15.24
C LEU A 80 -4.24 -5.50 16.16
N HIS A 81 -3.08 -5.83 15.61
CA HIS A 81 -1.93 -6.31 16.37
C HIS A 81 -0.64 -5.59 15.97
N ALA A 82 0.00 -4.94 16.93
CA ALA A 82 1.31 -4.32 16.77
C ALA A 82 2.00 -4.13 18.11
N GLY A 83 3.15 -3.46 18.13
CA GLY A 83 3.82 -2.99 19.35
C GLY A 83 5.26 -3.47 19.45
N LEU A 84 5.52 -4.77 19.23
CA LEU A 84 6.86 -5.33 19.38
C LEU A 84 7.86 -4.71 18.38
N PRO A 85 7.60 -4.63 17.06
CA PRO A 85 8.50 -3.96 16.13
C PRO A 85 8.78 -2.49 16.50
N GLU A 86 7.75 -1.74 16.90
CA GLU A 86 7.88 -0.35 17.32
C GLU A 86 8.76 -0.19 18.57
N ILE A 87 8.57 -1.07 19.56
CA ILE A 87 9.36 -1.10 20.79
C ILE A 87 10.82 -1.41 20.47
N LEU A 88 11.09 -2.42 19.65
CA LEU A 88 12.45 -2.81 19.24
C LEU A 88 13.15 -1.71 18.44
N LEU A 89 12.40 -0.94 17.64
CA LEU A 89 12.90 0.23 16.90
C LEU A 89 13.01 1.50 17.77
N GLY A 90 12.75 1.42 19.07
CA GLY A 90 12.91 2.55 19.99
C GLY A 90 11.84 3.64 19.84
N GLN A 91 10.70 3.35 19.20
CA GLN A 91 9.63 4.34 19.06
C GLN A 91 9.07 4.78 20.43
N PRO A 92 8.83 6.06 20.69
CA PRO A 92 8.23 6.51 21.94
C PRO A 92 6.84 5.91 22.15
N LEU A 93 6.53 5.43 23.36
CA LEU A 93 5.21 4.86 23.68
C LEU A 93 4.02 5.77 23.31
N PRO A 94 4.06 7.11 23.54
CA PRO A 94 2.98 7.99 23.11
C PRO A 94 2.68 7.91 21.61
N ARG A 95 3.72 7.75 20.77
CA ARG A 95 3.56 7.63 19.32
C ARG A 95 2.94 6.29 18.90
N ILE A 96 3.31 5.21 19.60
CA ILE A 96 2.71 3.89 19.37
C ILE A 96 1.22 3.93 19.73
N LEU A 97 0.88 4.52 20.87
CA LEU A 97 -0.51 4.67 21.32
C LEU A 97 -1.33 5.56 20.39
N GLU A 98 -0.76 6.66 19.89
CA GLU A 98 -1.40 7.51 18.89
C GLU A 98 -1.70 6.74 17.59
N ALA A 99 -0.79 5.87 17.14
CA ALA A 99 -1.03 5.01 15.99
C ALA A 99 -2.21 4.05 16.22
N PHE A 100 -2.29 3.40 17.38
CA PHE A 100 -3.45 2.56 17.75
C PHE A 100 -4.76 3.35 17.71
N ARG A 101 -4.77 4.54 18.33
CA ARG A 101 -5.95 5.42 18.36
C ARG A 101 -6.38 5.83 16.96
N SER A 102 -5.43 6.27 16.15
CA SER A 102 -5.67 6.74 14.78
C SER A 102 -6.27 5.62 13.92
N VAL A 103 -5.69 4.41 13.97
CA VAL A 103 -6.22 3.27 13.20
C VAL A 103 -7.60 2.85 13.70
N CYS A 104 -7.81 2.72 15.00
CA CYS A 104 -9.11 2.37 15.55
C CYS A 104 -10.20 3.39 15.19
N MET A 105 -9.89 4.69 15.28
CA MET A 105 -10.81 5.75 14.87
C MET A 105 -11.12 5.67 13.36
N ARG A 106 -10.13 5.32 12.53
CA ARG A 106 -10.36 5.12 11.09
C ARG A 106 -11.28 3.92 10.82
N LEU A 107 -11.13 2.82 11.55
CA LEU A 107 -12.00 1.66 11.43
C LEU A 107 -13.43 1.99 11.88
N ASP A 108 -13.57 2.58 13.06
CA ASP A 108 -14.86 2.93 13.67
C ASP A 108 -15.66 3.92 12.82
N THR A 109 -15.01 4.96 12.28
CA THR A 109 -15.67 5.93 11.36
C THR A 109 -16.18 5.29 10.06
N THR A 110 -15.73 4.08 9.73
CA THR A 110 -16.22 3.29 8.59
C THR A 110 -17.18 2.16 8.99
N GLY A 111 -17.58 2.10 10.26
CA GLY A 111 -18.48 1.07 10.78
C GLY A 111 -17.82 -0.29 11.03
N ILE A 112 -16.49 -0.37 10.97
CA ILE A 112 -15.73 -1.60 11.22
C ILE A 112 -15.35 -1.62 12.69
N ARG A 113 -15.76 -2.64 13.44
CA ARG A 113 -15.44 -2.75 14.87
C ARG A 113 -13.95 -3.06 15.07
N PRO A 114 -13.14 -2.15 15.63
CA PRO A 114 -11.75 -2.47 15.95
C PRO A 114 -11.69 -3.44 17.14
N VAL A 115 -10.75 -4.36 17.10
CA VAL A 115 -10.44 -5.28 18.21
C VAL A 115 -8.93 -5.28 18.41
N LEU A 116 -8.47 -5.02 19.63
CA LEU A 116 -7.04 -5.02 19.93
C LEU A 116 -6.56 -6.42 20.32
N LEU A 117 -5.65 -6.99 19.53
CA LEU A 117 -4.86 -8.14 19.97
C LEU A 117 -3.59 -7.60 20.63
N LEU A 118 -3.53 -7.68 21.96
CA LEU A 118 -2.44 -7.13 22.76
C LEU A 118 -1.10 -7.77 22.41
N THR A 119 -0.01 -7.01 22.59
CA THR A 119 1.33 -7.47 22.23
C THR A 119 1.79 -8.57 23.18
N THR A 120 2.19 -9.72 22.64
CA THR A 120 2.71 -10.82 23.46
C THR A 120 4.03 -10.40 24.13
N PRO A 121 4.22 -10.67 25.42
CA PRO A 121 5.54 -10.55 26.05
C PRO A 121 6.59 -11.37 25.32
N VAL A 122 7.86 -10.99 25.46
CA VAL A 122 9.02 -11.75 24.98
C VAL A 122 9.61 -12.58 26.13
N SER A 123 10.62 -13.41 25.84
CA SER A 123 11.25 -14.25 26.86
C SER A 123 11.87 -13.43 28.01
N ALA A 124 12.09 -14.10 29.15
CA ALA A 124 12.68 -13.48 30.34
C ALA A 124 14.08 -12.87 30.11
N ALA A 125 14.76 -13.20 29.00
CA ALA A 125 16.04 -12.62 28.61
C ALA A 125 15.95 -11.12 28.25
N HIS A 126 14.75 -10.58 28.04
CA HIS A 126 14.55 -9.20 27.59
C HIS A 126 13.65 -8.36 28.54
N PRO A 127 14.05 -8.16 29.81
CA PRO A 127 13.21 -7.52 30.82
C PRO A 127 12.84 -6.06 30.49
N ALA A 128 13.72 -5.32 29.80
CA ALA A 128 13.44 -3.94 29.38
C ALA A 128 12.38 -3.88 28.27
N VAL A 129 12.40 -4.81 27.33
CA VAL A 129 11.37 -4.94 26.27
C VAL A 129 10.03 -5.30 26.92
N ASN A 130 10.03 -6.29 27.82
CA ASN A 130 8.83 -6.70 28.55
C ASN A 130 8.23 -5.60 29.43
N ALA A 131 9.05 -4.74 30.04
CA ALA A 131 8.54 -3.58 30.78
C ALA A 131 7.78 -2.60 29.87
N ARG A 132 8.29 -2.37 28.66
CA ARG A 132 7.64 -1.49 27.67
C ARG A 132 6.37 -2.12 27.10
N ILE A 133 6.37 -3.43 26.85
CA ILE A 133 5.17 -4.18 26.41
C ILE A 133 4.08 -4.10 27.47
N ARG A 134 4.41 -4.32 28.76
CA ARG A 134 3.44 -4.18 29.85
C ARG A 134 2.84 -2.78 29.89
N GLN A 135 3.69 -1.74 29.83
CA GLN A 135 3.21 -0.36 29.83
C GLN A 135 2.30 -0.05 28.64
N LEU A 136 2.63 -0.55 27.44
CA LEU A 136 1.79 -0.43 26.25
C LEU A 136 0.44 -1.13 26.47
N ASN A 137 0.45 -2.41 26.83
CA ASN A 137 -0.77 -3.23 27.00
C ASN A 137 -1.68 -2.67 28.10
N ASP A 138 -1.14 -2.27 29.25
CA ASP A 138 -1.94 -1.69 30.34
C ASP A 138 -2.63 -0.39 29.91
N THR A 139 -1.92 0.43 29.13
CA THR A 139 -2.47 1.67 28.58
C THR A 139 -3.54 1.39 27.52
N LEU A 140 -3.31 0.41 26.64
CA LEU A 140 -4.28 -0.01 25.62
C LEU A 140 -5.54 -0.59 26.25
N ARG A 141 -5.44 -1.46 27.26
CA ARG A 141 -6.63 -1.99 27.98
C ARG A 141 -7.46 -0.88 28.60
N SER A 142 -6.80 0.03 29.31
CA SER A 142 -7.49 1.15 29.98
C SER A 142 -8.17 2.08 28.98
N TRP A 143 -7.50 2.38 27.86
CA TRP A 143 -8.05 3.21 26.80
C TRP A 143 -9.20 2.50 26.07
N ALA A 144 -9.02 1.24 25.68
CA ALA A 144 -10.02 0.46 24.95
C ALA A 144 -11.32 0.29 25.78
N ALA A 145 -11.20 -0.01 27.08
CA ALA A 145 -12.34 -0.05 27.99
C ALA A 145 -13.09 1.28 28.05
N GLY A 146 -12.37 2.41 28.08
CA GLY A 146 -12.95 3.75 28.05
C GLY A 146 -13.59 4.15 26.70
N GLN A 147 -13.35 3.40 25.62
CA GLN A 147 -13.92 3.63 24.30
C GLN A 147 -14.93 2.54 23.87
N GLY A 148 -15.14 1.51 24.70
CA GLY A 148 -15.96 0.35 24.33
C GLY A 148 -15.35 -0.52 23.23
N ILE A 149 -14.02 -0.48 23.06
CA ILE A 149 -13.26 -1.29 22.10
C ILE A 149 -12.88 -2.61 22.77
N ASP A 150 -13.17 -3.73 22.12
CA ASP A 150 -12.78 -5.05 22.64
C ASP A 150 -11.29 -5.29 22.48
N TRP A 151 -10.74 -6.12 23.36
CA TRP A 151 -9.35 -6.53 23.31
C TRP A 151 -9.20 -7.98 23.76
N LEU A 152 -8.17 -8.63 23.23
CA LEU A 152 -7.80 -10.01 23.51
C LEU A 152 -6.34 -10.02 24.00
N ASP A 153 -6.08 -10.77 25.04
CA ASP A 153 -4.75 -10.93 25.62
C ASP A 153 -4.33 -12.41 25.56
N PRO A 154 -3.40 -12.79 24.68
CA PRO A 154 -3.01 -14.20 24.53
C PRO A 154 -1.99 -14.63 25.62
N THR A 155 -1.62 -13.74 26.55
CA THR A 155 -0.58 -13.99 27.55
C THR A 155 -0.85 -15.25 28.37
N ASP A 156 -2.10 -15.51 28.77
CA ASP A 156 -2.43 -16.63 29.67
C ASP A 156 -2.09 -18.01 29.07
N ARG A 157 -2.13 -18.14 27.74
CA ARG A 157 -1.81 -19.41 27.05
C ARG A 157 -0.39 -19.47 26.48
N LEU A 158 0.23 -18.30 26.23
CA LEU A 158 1.56 -18.21 25.62
C LEU A 158 2.70 -17.97 26.63
N CYS A 159 2.39 -17.52 27.84
CA CYS A 159 3.40 -17.09 28.80
C CYS A 159 3.42 -17.95 30.07
N GLU A 160 4.63 -18.14 30.59
CA GLU A 160 4.88 -18.68 31.91
C GLU A 160 5.50 -17.57 32.77
N LYS A 161 4.94 -17.34 33.96
CA LYS A 161 5.39 -16.28 34.89
C LYS A 161 5.48 -14.89 34.23
N GLY A 162 4.57 -14.60 33.29
CA GLY A 162 4.47 -13.29 32.62
C GLY A 162 5.50 -13.04 31.52
N THR A 163 6.18 -14.08 31.01
CA THR A 163 7.10 -14.00 29.86
C THR A 163 6.86 -15.15 28.89
N LEU A 164 7.23 -14.97 27.62
CA LEU A 164 7.00 -15.97 26.58
C LEU A 164 7.63 -17.31 26.95
N ALA A 165 6.81 -18.37 26.98
CA ALA A 165 7.28 -19.69 27.37
C ALA A 165 8.26 -20.25 26.30
N PRO A 166 9.35 -20.94 26.69
CA PRO A 166 10.32 -21.48 25.75
C PRO A 166 9.72 -22.44 24.71
N ALA A 167 8.62 -23.11 25.02
CA ALA A 167 7.92 -23.99 24.08
C ALA A 167 7.37 -23.25 22.85
N TYR A 168 7.11 -21.94 22.96
CA TYR A 168 6.42 -21.14 21.95
C TYR A 168 7.32 -20.16 21.21
N THR A 169 8.64 -20.17 21.46
CA THR A 169 9.60 -19.30 20.78
C THR A 169 10.90 -20.02 20.49
N SER A 170 11.54 -19.69 19.38
CA SER A 170 12.87 -20.23 19.01
C SER A 170 14.00 -19.24 19.25
N ASP A 171 13.69 -17.94 19.28
CA ASP A 171 14.65 -16.84 19.42
C ASP A 171 14.44 -16.01 20.70
N GLY A 172 13.43 -16.36 21.50
CA GLY A 172 13.09 -15.63 22.71
C GLY A 172 12.33 -14.33 22.47
N MET A 173 11.95 -14.02 21.23
CA MET A 173 11.31 -12.76 20.82
C MET A 173 10.02 -12.98 20.03
N MET A 174 10.01 -13.92 19.09
CA MET A 174 8.89 -14.18 18.18
C MET A 174 8.31 -15.56 18.43
N LEU A 175 7.02 -15.71 18.14
CA LEU A 175 6.37 -17.02 18.16
C LEU A 175 6.99 -17.96 17.13
N ASN A 176 7.24 -19.19 17.56
CA ASN A 176 7.47 -20.33 16.67
C ASN A 176 6.12 -20.89 16.18
N ALA A 177 6.14 -21.96 15.38
CA ALA A 177 4.91 -22.56 14.86
C ALA A 177 3.92 -22.99 15.96
N ALA A 178 4.41 -23.56 17.08
CA ALA A 178 3.54 -23.97 18.19
C ALA A 178 2.89 -22.77 18.89
N GLY A 179 3.63 -21.67 19.07
CA GLY A 179 3.07 -20.42 19.59
C GLY A 179 2.03 -19.80 18.67
N GLN A 180 2.27 -19.83 17.36
CA GLN A 180 1.31 -19.37 16.36
C GLN A 180 0.01 -20.18 16.37
N GLU A 181 0.06 -21.51 16.58
CA GLU A 181 -1.14 -22.33 16.75
C GLU A 181 -2.02 -21.83 17.91
N ILE A 182 -1.42 -21.56 19.06
CA ILE A 182 -2.14 -21.07 20.23
C ILE A 182 -2.76 -19.70 19.94
N LEU A 183 -2.02 -18.79 19.31
CA LEU A 183 -2.55 -17.47 18.96
C LEU A 183 -3.73 -17.54 17.98
N VAL A 184 -3.68 -18.46 17.01
CA VAL A 184 -4.81 -18.71 16.09
C VAL A 184 -6.04 -19.23 16.85
N VAL A 185 -5.85 -20.14 17.82
CA VAL A 185 -6.96 -20.66 18.63
C VAL A 185 -7.60 -19.55 19.45
N GLU A 186 -6.82 -18.69 20.11
CA GLU A 186 -7.33 -17.55 20.87
C GLU A 186 -8.16 -16.60 20.00
N VAL A 187 -7.63 -16.22 18.83
CA VAL A 187 -8.35 -15.36 17.88
C VAL A 187 -9.62 -16.03 17.40
N ARG A 188 -9.57 -17.32 17.04
CA ARG A 188 -10.76 -18.06 16.58
C ARG A 188 -11.86 -18.10 17.63
N ASP A 189 -11.51 -18.42 18.87
CA ASP A 189 -12.46 -18.50 19.98
C ASP A 189 -13.09 -17.13 20.24
N PHE A 190 -12.29 -16.06 20.21
CA PHE A 190 -12.80 -14.69 20.29
C PHE A 190 -13.78 -14.37 19.15
N LEU A 191 -13.43 -14.64 17.88
CA LEU A 191 -14.29 -14.34 16.73
C LEU A 191 -15.62 -15.11 16.79
N ARG A 192 -15.63 -16.33 17.34
CA ARG A 192 -16.88 -17.08 17.58
C ARG A 192 -17.80 -16.37 18.57
N THR A 193 -17.25 -15.79 19.63
CA THR A 193 -18.04 -14.97 20.56
C THR A 193 -18.54 -13.69 19.91
N MET A 194 -17.76 -13.11 19.00
CA MET A 194 -18.07 -11.87 18.31
C MET A 194 -19.20 -12.03 17.28
N TYR A 195 -19.22 -13.12 16.51
CA TYR A 195 -20.17 -13.31 15.41
C TYR A 195 -21.34 -14.26 15.72
N GLY A 196 -21.22 -15.10 16.75
CA GLY A 196 -22.21 -16.12 17.10
C GLY A 196 -22.39 -17.20 16.03
N ASP A 197 -22.94 -18.36 16.40
CA ASP A 197 -23.33 -19.40 15.45
C ASP A 197 -24.61 -18.95 14.70
N GLY A 198 -24.48 -18.17 13.62
CA GLY A 198 -25.54 -18.05 12.60
C GLY A 198 -26.08 -16.65 12.23
N ALA A 199 -25.24 -15.66 11.92
CA ALA A 199 -25.72 -14.40 11.33
C ALA A 199 -25.66 -14.38 9.79
N ARG A 200 -26.79 -13.99 9.17
CA ARG A 200 -27.03 -13.91 7.71
C ARG A 200 -26.55 -12.54 7.15
N PRO A 201 -26.08 -12.44 5.90
CA PRO A 201 -25.30 -11.28 5.43
C PRO A 201 -26.16 -10.14 4.85
N PRO A 202 -25.64 -8.89 4.80
CA PRO A 202 -26.19 -7.80 4.00
C PRO A 202 -25.90 -7.99 2.49
N ALA A 203 -26.79 -7.48 1.64
CA ALA A 203 -26.79 -7.62 0.19
C ALA A 203 -25.62 -6.93 -0.58
N THR A 204 -24.56 -6.50 0.12
CA THR A 204 -23.42 -5.77 -0.48
C THR A 204 -22.18 -6.62 -0.70
N ALA A 205 -22.21 -7.90 -0.35
CA ALA A 205 -21.07 -8.82 -0.45
C ALA A 205 -20.68 -9.29 -1.87
N CYS A 206 -21.16 -8.63 -2.94
CA CYS A 206 -20.86 -9.02 -4.33
C CYS A 206 -19.88 -8.14 -5.11
N THR A 207 -19.20 -7.17 -4.51
CA THR A 207 -18.19 -6.38 -5.26
C THR A 207 -17.06 -5.86 -4.40
N ALA A 208 -16.06 -6.71 -4.14
CA ALA A 208 -14.74 -6.22 -3.75
C ALA A 208 -13.70 -7.29 -4.06
N LEU A 209 -12.92 -7.11 -5.11
CA LEU A 209 -11.58 -7.69 -5.22
C LEU A 209 -10.70 -6.62 -5.86
N ALA A 210 -9.45 -6.57 -5.44
CA ALA A 210 -8.38 -5.67 -5.86
C ALA A 210 -8.52 -5.15 -7.29
N ASP A 211 -9.15 -3.98 -7.48
CA ASP A 211 -9.30 -3.47 -8.85
C ASP A 211 -9.72 -2.00 -8.99
N GLY A 212 -9.99 -1.20 -7.95
CA GLY A 212 -10.50 0.18 -8.15
C GLY A 212 -9.54 1.12 -8.93
N VAL A 213 -8.30 1.27 -8.43
CA VAL A 213 -7.27 2.12 -9.06
C VAL A 213 -6.75 1.49 -10.35
N VAL A 214 -6.50 0.17 -10.34
CA VAL A 214 -6.01 -0.56 -11.51
C VAL A 214 -7.09 -0.59 -12.60
N ARG A 215 -8.37 -0.89 -12.31
CA ARG A 215 -9.47 -0.74 -13.28
C ARG A 215 -9.59 0.68 -13.76
N ARG A 216 -9.40 1.71 -12.93
CA ARG A 216 -9.48 3.10 -13.41
C ARG A 216 -8.37 3.38 -14.44
N ILE A 217 -7.13 3.03 -14.11
CA ILE A 217 -5.98 3.19 -15.00
C ILE A 217 -6.18 2.35 -16.28
N LEU A 218 -6.60 1.09 -16.15
CA LEU A 218 -6.83 0.19 -17.28
C LEU A 218 -8.06 0.57 -18.12
N ALA A 219 -9.15 1.04 -17.52
CA ALA A 219 -10.37 1.46 -18.21
C ALA A 219 -10.16 2.75 -19.01
N ALA A 220 -9.33 3.66 -18.49
CA ALA A 220 -8.91 4.87 -19.21
C ALA A 220 -7.73 4.63 -20.15
N SER A 221 -7.22 3.39 -20.25
CA SER A 221 -6.08 3.09 -21.10
C SER A 221 -6.48 3.00 -22.57
N PRO A 222 -5.63 3.50 -23.48
CA PRO A 222 -5.82 3.23 -24.89
C PRO A 222 -5.68 1.73 -25.20
N ARG A 223 -6.27 1.30 -26.32
CA ARG A 223 -6.23 -0.10 -26.78
C ARG A 223 -4.81 -0.62 -26.99
N GLU A 224 -3.92 0.25 -27.44
CA GLU A 224 -2.49 -0.03 -27.54
C GLU A 224 -1.73 0.99 -26.68
N VAL A 225 -0.86 0.49 -25.81
CA VAL A 225 -0.06 1.33 -24.90
C VAL A 225 1.40 1.22 -25.29
N ARG A 226 1.96 2.32 -25.79
CA ARG A 226 3.40 2.40 -26.13
C ARG A 226 4.17 3.24 -25.12
N ILE A 227 3.49 4.13 -24.40
CA ILE A 227 4.08 5.02 -23.41
C ILE A 227 3.27 4.94 -22.13
N VAL A 228 3.95 4.83 -20.99
CA VAL A 228 3.34 4.98 -19.67
C VAL A 228 3.99 6.17 -18.97
N LEU A 229 3.19 7.02 -18.33
CA LEU A 229 3.67 7.98 -17.34
C LEU A 229 3.34 7.42 -15.96
N LEU A 230 4.35 6.93 -15.25
CA LEU A 230 4.25 6.45 -13.88
C LEU A 230 4.56 7.59 -12.92
N GLY A 231 3.65 7.88 -11.99
CA GLY A 231 3.90 8.92 -11.00
C GLY A 231 2.86 9.08 -9.92
N ASP A 232 2.92 10.21 -9.25
CA ASP A 232 2.03 10.58 -8.15
C ASP A 232 0.88 11.49 -8.61
N SER A 233 0.37 12.36 -7.72
CA SER A 233 -0.69 13.32 -8.04
C SER A 233 -0.30 14.26 -9.17
N LEU A 234 0.99 14.60 -9.32
CA LEU A 234 1.45 15.47 -10.40
C LEU A 234 1.21 14.81 -11.76
N THR A 235 1.47 13.51 -11.88
CA THR A 235 1.20 12.75 -13.10
C THR A 235 -0.30 12.48 -13.27
N ALA A 236 -1.00 12.14 -12.18
CA ALA A 236 -2.44 11.84 -12.19
C ALA A 236 -3.27 13.05 -12.67
N ASN A 237 -2.99 14.24 -12.13
CA ASN A 237 -3.72 15.47 -12.41
C ASN A 237 -3.49 15.99 -13.84
N GLY A 238 -2.51 15.44 -14.57
CA GLY A 238 -2.38 15.68 -16.02
C GLY A 238 -3.55 15.11 -16.84
N GLY A 239 -4.36 14.22 -16.25
CA GLY A 239 -5.56 13.65 -16.85
C GLY A 239 -5.22 12.74 -18.03
N ASP A 240 -5.89 12.96 -19.16
CA ASP A 240 -5.50 12.32 -20.43
C ASP A 240 -4.30 13.05 -21.05
N TRP A 241 -3.16 12.37 -21.07
CA TRP A 241 -1.92 12.90 -21.65
C TRP A 241 -1.89 12.83 -23.18
N ASN A 242 -2.81 12.11 -23.82
CA ASN A 242 -2.82 11.92 -25.28
C ASN A 242 -3.00 13.25 -26.05
N PRO A 243 -4.01 14.10 -25.77
CA PRO A 243 -4.14 15.41 -26.41
C PRO A 243 -2.93 16.30 -26.18
N ARG A 244 -2.40 16.31 -24.96
CA ARG A 244 -1.22 17.11 -24.59
C ARG A 244 0.01 16.69 -25.39
N LEU A 245 0.15 15.41 -25.72
CA LEU A 245 1.33 14.89 -26.42
C LEU A 245 1.11 14.71 -27.93
N GLY A 246 -0.11 14.93 -28.44
CA GLY A 246 -0.46 14.65 -29.83
C GLY A 246 -0.37 13.14 -30.16
N ARG A 247 -0.79 12.30 -29.22
CA ARG A 247 -0.69 10.83 -29.28
C ARG A 247 -2.05 10.17 -29.01
N HIS A 248 -2.08 8.85 -29.07
CA HIS A 248 -3.28 8.04 -28.75
C HIS A 248 -2.92 6.73 -28.03
N ASP A 249 -1.65 6.56 -27.63
CA ASP A 249 -1.07 5.32 -27.08
C ASP A 249 -0.33 5.57 -25.75
N VAL A 250 -0.71 6.66 -25.06
CA VAL A 250 -0.15 7.06 -23.77
C VAL A 250 -1.12 6.66 -22.67
N ARG A 251 -0.61 5.94 -21.66
CA ARG A 251 -1.33 5.63 -20.43
C ARG A 251 -0.85 6.52 -19.29
N ASN A 252 -1.79 7.14 -18.60
CA ASN A 252 -1.54 7.76 -17.30
C ASN A 252 -1.59 6.68 -16.20
N ALA A 253 -0.45 6.37 -15.61
CA ALA A 253 -0.33 5.51 -14.43
C ALA A 253 0.03 6.32 -13.18
N GLY A 254 -0.36 7.60 -13.16
CA GLY A 254 -0.26 8.48 -12.02
C GLY A 254 -1.39 8.24 -11.01
N GLN A 255 -1.07 8.30 -9.73
CA GLN A 255 -2.07 8.22 -8.67
C GLN A 255 -1.74 9.20 -7.54
N GLY A 256 -2.76 9.95 -7.11
CA GLY A 256 -2.61 10.92 -6.03
C GLY A 256 -2.05 10.30 -4.76
N GLY A 257 -1.07 10.97 -4.16
CA GLY A 257 -0.43 10.56 -2.90
C GLY A 257 0.57 9.40 -3.02
N PHE A 258 0.86 8.87 -4.22
CA PHE A 258 1.85 7.80 -4.36
C PHE A 258 3.22 8.19 -3.84
N LEU A 259 3.77 7.30 -3.00
CA LEU A 259 5.17 7.22 -2.63
C LEU A 259 5.93 6.32 -3.61
N THR A 260 7.24 6.53 -3.74
CA THR A 260 8.09 5.71 -4.63
C THR A 260 8.07 4.22 -4.29
N GLY A 261 7.88 3.85 -3.02
CA GLY A 261 7.71 2.45 -2.61
C GLY A 261 6.46 1.79 -3.20
N GLN A 262 5.36 2.53 -3.32
CA GLN A 262 4.10 2.04 -3.88
C GLN A 262 4.17 1.92 -5.40
N MET A 263 4.81 2.90 -6.04
CA MET A 263 5.08 2.86 -7.48
C MET A 263 5.86 1.61 -7.85
N ARG A 264 6.81 1.19 -7.00
CA ARG A 264 7.54 -0.08 -7.14
C ARG A 264 6.63 -1.29 -6.97
N TRP A 265 5.78 -1.29 -5.94
CA TRP A 265 4.86 -2.40 -5.65
C TRP A 265 3.88 -2.67 -6.79
N LEU A 266 3.32 -1.61 -7.38
CA LEU A 266 2.32 -1.70 -8.44
C LEU A 266 2.93 -1.68 -9.86
N LEU A 267 4.26 -1.68 -9.97
CA LEU A 267 4.97 -1.53 -11.23
C LEU A 267 4.56 -2.59 -12.26
N ASP A 268 4.47 -3.85 -11.81
CA ASP A 268 4.13 -4.99 -12.64
C ASP A 268 2.75 -4.83 -13.30
N THR A 269 1.76 -4.38 -12.53
CA THR A 269 0.38 -4.23 -13.00
C THR A 269 0.15 -2.93 -13.76
N CYS A 270 0.64 -1.80 -13.24
CA CYS A 270 0.37 -0.48 -13.82
C CYS A 270 1.20 -0.22 -15.09
N VAL A 271 2.38 -0.83 -15.19
CA VAL A 271 3.34 -0.57 -16.27
C VAL A 271 3.72 -1.84 -17.02
N LEU A 272 4.31 -2.84 -16.36
CA LEU A 272 4.94 -3.97 -17.07
C LEU A 272 3.93 -4.80 -17.87
N ALA A 273 2.73 -5.01 -17.35
CA ALA A 273 1.67 -5.77 -18.02
C ALA A 273 1.30 -5.19 -19.40
N ALA A 274 1.39 -3.87 -19.57
CA ALA A 274 1.18 -3.22 -20.86
C ALA A 274 2.35 -3.35 -21.83
N ARG A 275 3.54 -3.73 -21.35
CA ARG A 275 4.79 -3.80 -22.13
C ARG A 275 5.03 -2.56 -23.02
N PRO A 276 4.97 -1.34 -22.44
CA PRO A 276 5.22 -0.12 -23.21
C PRO A 276 6.64 -0.07 -23.75
N ALA A 277 6.87 0.71 -24.81
CA ALA A 277 8.22 0.98 -25.27
C ALA A 277 8.96 1.94 -24.33
N ILE A 278 8.26 2.92 -23.75
CA ILE A 278 8.82 3.96 -22.88
C ILE A 278 7.99 4.08 -21.59
N CYS A 279 8.67 4.20 -20.45
CA CYS A 279 8.04 4.58 -19.19
C CYS A 279 8.71 5.84 -18.63
N PHE A 280 7.96 6.93 -18.54
CA PHE A 280 8.39 8.14 -17.82
C PHE A 280 8.11 7.95 -16.34
N VAL A 281 9.11 8.20 -15.49
CA VAL A 281 9.00 8.00 -14.04
C VAL A 281 9.22 9.34 -13.33
N LEU A 282 8.22 9.77 -12.55
CA LEU A 282 8.30 10.92 -11.65
C LEU A 282 7.71 10.53 -10.31
N GLY A 283 8.46 10.69 -9.22
CA GLY A 283 7.96 10.42 -7.88
C GLY A 283 8.99 10.74 -6.81
N GLY A 284 8.52 11.00 -5.60
CA GLY A 284 9.37 11.32 -4.45
C GLY A 284 8.91 12.53 -3.65
N ILE A 285 8.02 13.37 -4.19
CA ILE A 285 7.56 14.56 -3.44
C ILE A 285 6.74 14.16 -2.21
N ASN A 286 5.85 13.17 -2.35
CA ASN A 286 5.07 12.66 -1.22
C ASN A 286 5.97 11.94 -0.20
N ASP A 287 7.00 11.23 -0.65
CA ASP A 287 8.01 10.63 0.23
C ASP A 287 8.68 11.71 1.09
N LEU A 288 9.10 12.81 0.47
CA LEU A 288 9.74 13.92 1.17
C LEU A 288 8.80 14.65 2.13
N PHE A 289 7.52 14.84 1.77
CA PHE A 289 6.49 15.36 2.67
C PHE A 289 6.25 14.46 3.89
N ASN A 290 6.50 13.15 3.76
CA ASN A 290 6.40 12.16 4.84
C ASN A 290 7.75 11.89 5.53
N ASP A 291 8.72 12.79 5.37
CA ASP A 291 10.06 12.69 5.99
C ASP A 291 10.82 11.40 5.66
N ILE A 292 10.53 10.77 4.53
CA ILE A 292 11.33 9.68 4.01
C ILE A 292 12.69 10.25 3.55
N PRO A 293 13.82 9.65 3.97
CA PRO A 293 15.15 10.11 3.57
C PRO A 293 15.37 10.00 2.04
N PRO A 294 16.01 11.00 1.39
CA PRO A 294 16.32 11.00 -0.05
C PRO A 294 16.96 9.69 -0.54
N GLU A 295 17.82 9.06 0.26
CA GLU A 295 18.53 7.82 -0.07
C GLU A 295 17.55 6.66 -0.29
N ARG A 296 16.47 6.59 0.50
CA ARG A 296 15.44 5.56 0.34
C ARG A 296 14.61 5.80 -0.92
N ILE A 297 14.33 7.06 -1.23
CA ILE A 297 13.60 7.47 -2.44
C ILE A 297 14.42 7.12 -3.69
N LEU A 298 15.71 7.46 -3.66
CA LEU A 298 16.69 7.09 -4.69
C LEU A 298 16.71 5.57 -4.89
N ALA A 299 16.86 4.79 -3.81
CA ALA A 299 16.88 3.32 -3.90
C ALA A 299 15.60 2.73 -4.52
N ASN A 300 14.43 3.31 -4.23
CA ASN A 300 13.17 2.88 -4.84
C ASN A 300 13.12 3.21 -6.33
N GLN A 301 13.49 4.43 -6.71
CA GLN A 301 13.57 4.87 -8.11
C GLN A 301 14.55 3.99 -8.91
N GLN A 302 15.73 3.71 -8.35
CA GLN A 302 16.71 2.81 -8.95
C GLN A 302 16.11 1.43 -9.22
N ARG A 303 15.39 0.84 -8.25
CA ARG A 303 14.74 -0.47 -8.41
C ARG A 303 13.63 -0.45 -9.46
N ILE A 304 12.80 0.60 -9.50
CA ILE A 304 11.77 0.77 -10.53
C ILE A 304 12.41 0.78 -11.91
N VAL A 305 13.43 1.61 -12.07
CA VAL A 305 14.12 1.84 -13.34
C VAL A 305 14.88 0.59 -13.81
N THR A 306 15.56 -0.11 -12.90
CA THR A 306 16.21 -1.41 -13.19
C THR A 306 15.18 -2.43 -13.66
N ARG A 307 14.06 -2.58 -12.95
CA ARG A 307 12.99 -3.53 -13.32
C ARG A 307 12.37 -3.22 -14.68
N LEU A 308 12.23 -1.94 -15.03
CA LEU A 308 11.79 -1.52 -16.37
C LEU A 308 12.77 -1.97 -17.46
N ARG A 309 14.08 -1.76 -17.24
CA ARG A 309 15.12 -2.18 -18.20
C ARG A 309 15.16 -3.69 -18.38
N GLU A 310 15.06 -4.46 -17.30
CA GLU A 310 14.99 -5.92 -17.33
C GLU A 310 13.79 -6.42 -18.15
N ALA A 311 12.67 -5.69 -18.09
CA ALA A 311 11.47 -5.99 -18.89
C ALA A 311 11.56 -5.48 -20.35
N GLY A 312 12.71 -4.91 -20.77
CA GLY A 312 12.90 -4.36 -22.11
C GLY A 312 12.19 -3.02 -22.35
N ILE A 313 11.74 -2.35 -21.30
CA ILE A 313 11.06 -1.06 -21.35
C ILE A 313 12.11 0.04 -21.17
N LYS A 314 12.08 1.09 -22.01
CA LYS A 314 12.99 2.22 -21.87
C LYS A 314 12.52 3.16 -20.74
N PRO A 315 13.24 3.26 -19.60
CA PRO A 315 12.91 4.23 -18.57
C PRO A 315 13.39 5.64 -18.95
N VAL A 316 12.63 6.65 -18.57
CA VAL A 316 13.03 8.06 -18.62
C VAL A 316 12.70 8.69 -17.27
N VAL A 317 13.73 9.08 -16.53
CA VAL A 317 13.56 9.62 -15.17
C VAL A 317 13.37 11.13 -15.25
N GLN A 318 12.39 11.64 -14.52
CA GLN A 318 12.08 13.05 -14.45
C GLN A 318 12.45 13.60 -13.07
N SER A 319 12.94 14.85 -13.03
CA SER A 319 13.23 15.53 -11.77
C SER A 319 11.98 15.65 -10.90
N VAL A 320 12.12 15.40 -9.59
CA VAL A 320 11.12 15.79 -8.61
C VAL A 320 10.98 17.31 -8.64
N LEU A 321 9.76 17.82 -8.73
CA LEU A 321 9.52 19.26 -8.82
C LEU A 321 9.82 19.94 -7.48
N LEU A 322 10.49 21.09 -7.51
CA LEU A 322 10.52 21.99 -6.37
C LEU A 322 9.11 22.45 -6.03
N VAL A 323 8.88 22.84 -4.78
CA VAL A 323 7.61 23.41 -4.30
C VAL A 323 7.74 24.92 -4.10
N HIS A 324 6.64 25.65 -4.12
CA HIS A 324 6.63 27.09 -3.92
C HIS A 324 6.90 27.46 -2.45
N GLY A 325 7.85 28.36 -2.19
CA GLY A 325 7.98 29.02 -0.88
C GLY A 325 8.51 28.15 0.27
N ASN A 326 9.00 26.94 0.00
CA ASN A 326 9.52 26.04 1.04
C ASN A 326 11.00 25.69 0.79
N ALA A 327 11.90 26.54 1.30
CA ALA A 327 13.34 26.41 1.09
C ALA A 327 13.92 25.11 1.68
N ALA A 328 13.45 24.67 2.84
CA ALA A 328 13.95 23.48 3.53
C ALA A 328 13.61 22.19 2.75
N LEU A 329 12.35 22.07 2.31
CA LEU A 329 11.94 20.96 1.47
C LEU A 329 12.63 21.00 0.11
N ASN A 330 12.76 22.19 -0.49
CA ASN A 330 13.48 22.38 -1.76
C ASN A 330 14.96 22.02 -1.68
N ALA A 331 15.62 22.19 -0.53
CA ALA A 331 16.99 21.71 -0.34
C ALA A 331 17.07 20.18 -0.42
N ARG A 332 16.12 19.46 0.20
CA ARG A 332 16.02 18.00 0.13
C ARG A 332 15.70 17.51 -1.28
N ILE A 333 14.78 18.20 -1.98
CA ILE A 333 14.42 17.89 -3.38
C ILE A 333 15.65 18.08 -4.29
N ARG A 334 16.40 19.17 -4.11
CA ARG A 334 17.64 19.40 -4.88
C ARG A 334 18.67 18.31 -4.64
N SER A 335 18.88 17.89 -3.39
CA SER A 335 19.78 16.78 -3.07
C SER A 335 19.37 15.51 -3.82
N LEU A 336 18.09 15.11 -3.71
CA LEU A 336 17.56 13.93 -4.39
C LEU A 336 17.72 14.02 -5.92
N ASN A 337 17.42 15.17 -6.52
CA ASN A 337 17.54 15.37 -7.96
C ASN A 337 18.99 15.32 -8.44
N THR A 338 19.94 15.86 -7.66
CA THR A 338 21.37 15.74 -7.95
C THR A 338 21.79 14.28 -7.99
N ASP A 339 21.41 13.50 -6.99
CA ASP A 339 21.78 12.08 -6.90
C ASP A 339 21.12 11.26 -8.02
N LEU A 340 19.84 11.52 -8.32
CA LEU A 340 19.14 10.86 -9.42
C LEU A 340 19.77 11.21 -10.78
N ALA A 341 20.12 12.47 -11.03
CA ALA A 341 20.73 12.91 -12.28
C ALA A 341 22.13 12.29 -12.47
N ALA A 342 22.94 12.27 -11.41
CA ALA A 342 24.25 11.64 -11.42
C ALA A 342 24.14 10.14 -11.72
N TRP A 343 23.26 9.44 -11.00
CA TRP A 343 23.02 8.02 -11.22
C TRP A 343 22.49 7.72 -12.64
N CYS A 344 21.56 8.53 -13.16
CA CYS A 344 21.07 8.36 -14.53
C CYS A 344 22.20 8.52 -15.56
N ALA A 345 23.08 9.52 -15.38
CA ALA A 345 24.24 9.71 -16.24
C ALA A 345 25.20 8.51 -16.20
N GLU A 346 25.51 8.01 -15.00
CA GLU A 346 26.36 6.83 -14.80
C GLU A 346 25.81 5.58 -15.49
N GLN A 347 24.49 5.38 -15.44
CA GLN A 347 23.83 4.18 -15.97
C GLN A 347 23.38 4.30 -17.44
N GLY A 348 23.61 5.45 -18.07
CA GLY A 348 23.13 5.76 -19.42
C GLY A 348 21.60 5.80 -19.54
N ILE A 349 20.92 6.28 -18.49
CA ILE A 349 19.46 6.43 -18.42
C ILE A 349 19.11 7.87 -18.78
N ASP A 350 18.07 8.06 -19.59
CA ASP A 350 17.63 9.40 -19.97
C ASP A 350 17.02 10.13 -18.77
N TRP A 351 17.51 11.35 -18.53
CA TRP A 351 17.06 12.26 -17.48
C TRP A 351 16.40 13.51 -18.06
N LEU A 352 15.25 13.89 -17.51
CA LEU A 352 14.52 15.12 -17.86
C LEU A 352 14.40 16.03 -16.65
N ASP A 353 15.12 17.15 -16.68
CA ASP A 353 14.98 18.20 -15.68
C ASP A 353 13.80 19.11 -16.01
N LEU A 354 12.68 18.90 -15.32
CA LEU A 354 11.46 19.69 -15.45
C LEU A 354 11.55 21.03 -14.71
N ASN A 355 12.43 21.16 -13.72
CA ASN A 355 12.52 22.37 -12.90
C ASN A 355 12.99 23.57 -13.75
N ARG A 356 13.89 23.37 -14.72
CA ARG A 356 14.43 24.43 -15.59
C ARG A 356 13.37 25.33 -16.25
N GLY A 357 12.17 24.81 -16.54
CA GLY A 357 11.06 25.60 -17.09
C GLY A 357 10.04 26.07 -16.06
N LEU A 358 9.94 25.37 -14.93
CA LEU A 358 8.85 25.51 -13.95
C LEU A 358 9.24 26.35 -12.73
N THR A 359 10.53 26.49 -12.42
CA THR A 359 10.99 27.05 -11.14
C THR A 359 11.74 28.36 -11.28
N ASP A 360 11.77 29.12 -10.19
CA ASP A 360 12.66 30.25 -9.91
C ASP A 360 13.39 30.04 -8.57
N ASP A 361 14.03 31.09 -8.03
CA ASP A 361 14.78 31.02 -6.77
C ASP A 361 13.92 30.58 -5.58
N ASN A 362 12.60 30.81 -5.64
CA ASN A 362 11.65 30.42 -4.60
C ASN A 362 11.01 29.03 -4.83
N GLY A 363 11.52 28.26 -5.80
CA GLY A 363 10.98 26.96 -6.18
C GLY A 363 9.95 27.08 -7.31
N LEU A 364 8.86 26.32 -7.26
CA LEU A 364 7.82 26.38 -8.30
C LEU A 364 7.26 27.80 -8.42
N LYS A 365 7.23 28.35 -9.64
CA LYS A 365 6.70 29.71 -9.86
C LYS A 365 5.23 29.77 -9.47
N ALA A 366 4.81 30.82 -8.78
CA ALA A 366 3.44 30.97 -8.28
C ALA A 366 2.36 30.79 -9.37
N ARG A 367 2.60 31.30 -10.59
CA ARG A 367 1.67 31.14 -11.74
C ARG A 367 1.52 29.69 -12.22
N TYR A 368 2.49 28.84 -11.92
CA TYR A 368 2.51 27.43 -12.33
C TYR A 368 1.96 26.48 -11.29
N THR A 369 1.50 26.99 -10.14
CA THR A 369 0.96 26.14 -9.08
C THR A 369 -0.39 26.59 -8.58
N THR A 370 -1.23 25.62 -8.21
CA THR A 370 -2.55 25.89 -7.60
C THR A 370 -2.48 26.01 -6.08
N ASP A 371 -1.50 25.36 -5.44
CA ASP A 371 -1.42 25.22 -3.98
C ASP A 371 0.02 25.21 -3.43
N GLY A 372 1.01 25.50 -4.28
CA GLY A 372 2.43 25.42 -3.95
C GLY A 372 3.09 24.09 -4.33
N THR A 373 2.32 23.07 -4.72
CA THR A 373 2.83 21.75 -5.15
C THR A 373 2.28 21.34 -6.50
N HIS A 374 0.96 21.31 -6.67
CA HIS A 374 0.30 20.86 -7.88
C HIS A 374 0.31 21.93 -8.96
N LEU A 375 0.33 21.51 -10.22
CA LEU A 375 0.49 22.39 -11.37
C LEU A 375 -0.82 23.00 -11.85
N THR A 376 -0.75 24.23 -12.34
CA THR A 376 -1.79 24.81 -13.20
C THR A 376 -1.71 24.24 -14.62
N GLU A 377 -2.72 24.48 -15.45
CA GLU A 377 -2.69 24.12 -16.88
C GLU A 377 -1.49 24.75 -17.61
N GLU A 378 -1.07 25.96 -17.25
CA GLU A 378 0.12 26.60 -17.81
C GLU A 378 1.38 25.79 -17.45
N GLY A 379 1.48 25.31 -16.21
CA GLY A 379 2.56 24.41 -15.75
C GLY A 379 2.58 23.07 -16.50
N TYR A 380 1.42 22.45 -16.69
CA TYR A 380 1.30 21.25 -17.54
C TYR A 380 1.65 21.51 -19.01
N GLY A 381 1.42 22.74 -19.51
CA GLY A 381 1.88 23.18 -20.82
C GLY A 381 3.40 23.09 -20.98
N ILE A 382 4.14 23.54 -19.96
CA ILE A 382 5.61 23.44 -19.92
C ILE A 382 6.05 21.98 -19.86
N TRP A 383 5.51 21.19 -18.93
CA TRP A 383 5.87 19.79 -18.76
C TRP A 383 5.60 18.98 -20.04
N SER A 384 4.40 19.07 -20.60
CA SER A 384 4.06 18.38 -21.84
C SER A 384 4.95 18.84 -23.02
N GLY A 385 5.39 20.10 -23.05
CA GLY A 385 6.37 20.60 -24.02
C GLY A 385 7.71 19.86 -23.95
N VAL A 386 8.24 19.66 -22.75
CA VAL A 386 9.48 18.90 -22.53
C VAL A 386 9.33 17.46 -23.01
N LEU A 387 8.21 16.80 -22.68
CA LEU A 387 7.93 15.43 -23.11
C LEU A 387 7.81 15.33 -24.64
N ARG A 388 7.10 16.26 -25.29
CA ARG A 388 6.99 16.30 -26.77
C ARG A 388 8.36 16.45 -27.42
N GLN A 389 9.20 17.35 -26.90
CA GLN A 389 10.56 17.55 -27.42
C GLN A 389 11.39 16.28 -27.28
N TYR A 390 11.38 15.63 -26.12
CA TYR A 390 12.09 14.38 -25.90
C TYR A 390 11.61 13.30 -26.89
N LEU A 391 10.31 13.06 -27.00
CA LEU A 391 9.74 12.04 -27.89
C LEU A 391 10.04 12.29 -29.37
N ALA A 392 10.14 13.56 -29.80
CA ALA A 392 10.53 13.89 -31.18
C ALA A 392 11.95 13.44 -31.51
N THR A 393 12.88 13.46 -30.54
CA THR A 393 14.27 13.01 -30.73
C THR A 393 14.42 11.49 -30.80
N GLN A 394 13.41 10.73 -30.41
CA GLN A 394 13.44 9.26 -30.36
C GLN A 394 12.92 8.59 -31.65
N LYS A 395 12.43 9.36 -32.64
CA LYS A 395 12.00 8.80 -33.92
C LYS A 395 13.21 8.30 -34.73
N PRO A 396 13.20 7.07 -35.28
CA PRO A 396 14.26 6.61 -36.16
C PRO A 396 14.26 7.50 -37.42
N GLY A 397 15.34 8.26 -37.61
CA GLY A 397 15.50 9.17 -38.76
C GLY A 397 16.06 10.56 -38.43
N ALA A 398 16.11 10.97 -37.16
CA ALA A 398 16.81 12.20 -36.77
C ALA A 398 18.31 11.94 -36.59
N THR A 399 19.02 11.80 -37.71
CA THR A 399 20.49 11.78 -37.74
C THR A 399 21.00 13.05 -37.07
N LYS A 400 21.69 12.91 -35.93
CA LYS A 400 22.46 14.00 -35.33
C LYS A 400 23.56 14.38 -36.31
N SER A 401 23.31 15.41 -37.12
CA SER A 401 24.35 16.19 -37.79
C SER A 401 25.24 16.79 -36.69
N ARG A 402 26.35 16.13 -36.37
CA ARG A 402 27.46 16.75 -35.64
C ARG A 402 28.02 17.87 -36.53
N ARG A 403 27.95 19.10 -36.06
CA ARG A 403 28.89 20.17 -36.40
C ARG A 403 29.59 20.58 -35.12
#